data_AF-A0A522SHN0-F1
#
_entry.id   AF-A0A522SHN0-F1
#
_cell.length_a   1.000
_cell.length_b   1.000
_cell.length_c   1.000
_cell.angle_alpha   90.00
_cell.angle_beta   90.00
_cell.angle_gamma   90.00
#
_symmetry.space_group_name_H-M   'P 1'
#
loop_
_entity.id
_entity.type
_entity.pdbx_description
1 polymer ?
#
loop_
_entity_poly.entity_id
_entity_poly.type
_entity_poly.pdbx_seq_one_letter_code
_entity_poly.pdbx_strand_id
1 'polypeptide(L)'
;MSSRFFTKIANRVASAAGHPATFIGCVAIVVVWAASGPLFHFSDTWQLIINTGTTIVTFLMVFLIQNTQNRDGAAIQAKLDELIRAGRAENVFIGIEHLTEEEVNEFRERCEKAAIEHGLRKSIYGDRAEPSGKVIEVKQVAKRTAARKVAAGKKPARKGQPEKLK
;
A
#
# COMPACT_ATOMS: atom_id res chain seq x y z
N MET A 1 19.39 5.70 32.78
CA MET A 1 18.79 7.03 33.03
C MET A 1 18.47 7.80 31.74
N SER A 2 19.04 7.43 30.58
CA SER A 2 18.92 8.18 29.30
C SER A 2 17.62 7.96 28.50
N SER A 3 16.88 6.86 28.67
CA SER A 3 15.70 6.57 27.84
C SER A 3 14.55 7.54 28.08
N ARG A 4 14.20 7.83 29.34
CA ARG A 4 13.08 8.73 29.69
C ARG A 4 13.29 10.17 29.21
N PHE A 5 14.53 10.64 29.13
CA PHE A 5 14.86 11.97 28.63
C PHE A 5 14.75 12.05 27.12
N PHE A 6 15.35 11.09 26.40
CA PHE A 6 15.20 10.97 24.95
C PHE A 6 13.72 10.85 24.55
N THR A 7 12.96 9.99 25.22
CA THR A 7 11.51 9.83 24.95
C THR A 7 10.73 11.12 25.17
N LYS A 8 11.06 11.92 26.20
CA LYS A 8 10.40 13.21 26.44
C LYS A 8 10.71 14.23 25.34
N ILE A 9 11.96 14.32 24.91
CA ILE A 9 12.36 15.20 23.81
C ILE A 9 11.72 14.74 22.51
N ALA A 10 11.85 13.45 22.17
CA ALA A 10 11.27 12.87 20.97
C ALA A 10 9.76 13.10 20.91
N ASN A 11 9.03 12.89 22.01
CA ASN A 11 7.59 13.17 22.08
C ASN A 11 7.26 14.64 21.89
N ARG A 12 8.03 15.55 22.50
CA ARG A 12 7.80 16.99 22.31
C ARG A 12 8.08 17.43 20.89
N VAL A 13 9.16 16.94 20.29
CA VAL A 13 9.53 17.27 18.90
C VAL A 13 8.50 16.67 17.94
N ALA A 14 8.11 15.41 18.12
CA ALA A 14 7.07 14.77 17.29
C ALA A 14 5.71 15.47 17.44
N SER A 15 5.32 15.81 18.67
CA SER A 15 4.08 16.56 18.92
C SER A 15 4.13 17.94 18.29
N ALA A 16 5.22 18.70 18.47
CA ALA A 16 5.40 20.01 17.86
C ALA A 16 5.38 19.91 16.32
N ALA A 17 6.08 18.94 15.73
CA ALA A 17 6.10 18.74 14.28
C ALA A 17 4.73 18.40 13.68
N GLY A 18 3.83 17.78 14.45
CA GLY A 18 2.46 17.51 14.04
C GLY A 18 1.49 18.69 14.15
N HIS A 19 1.88 19.81 14.78
CA HIS A 19 1.00 20.98 14.93
C HIS A 19 0.98 21.86 13.66
N PRO A 20 -0.20 22.30 13.19
CA PRO A 20 -0.32 23.21 12.04
C PRO A 20 0.46 24.52 12.20
N ALA A 21 0.56 25.05 13.42
CA ALA A 21 1.33 26.26 13.72
C ALA A 21 2.83 26.10 13.43
N THR A 22 3.37 24.91 13.64
CA THR A 22 4.78 24.58 13.35
C THR A 22 5.04 24.58 11.86
N PHE A 23 4.10 24.07 11.06
CA PHE A 23 4.18 24.14 9.60
C PHE A 23 4.26 25.58 9.11
N ILE A 24 3.39 26.46 9.63
CA ILE A 24 3.42 27.90 9.31
C ILE A 24 4.77 28.52 9.70
N GLY A 25 5.31 28.17 10.88
CA GLY A 25 6.64 28.60 11.30
C GLY A 25 7.76 28.14 10.36
N CYS A 26 7.74 26.87 9.94
CA CYS A 26 8.70 26.33 8.97
C CYS A 26 8.62 27.06 7.62
N VAL A 27 7.41 27.32 7.11
CA VAL A 27 7.21 28.08 5.88
C VAL A 27 7.76 29.50 6.02
N ALA A 28 7.48 30.16 7.15
CA ALA A 28 8.02 31.50 7.42
C ALA A 28 9.56 31.52 7.44
N ILE A 29 10.20 30.51 8.04
CA ILE A 29 11.67 30.36 8.01
C ILE A 29 12.19 30.24 6.57
N VAL A 30 11.55 29.42 5.74
CA VAL A 30 11.93 29.26 4.32
C VAL A 30 11.76 30.58 3.56
N VAL A 31 10.69 31.33 3.82
CA VAL A 31 10.46 32.64 3.19
C VAL A 31 11.52 33.65 3.60
N VAL A 32 11.88 33.73 4.88
CA VAL A 32 12.95 34.62 5.38
C VAL A 32 14.30 34.26 4.76
N TRP A 33 14.62 32.97 4.67
CA TRP A 33 15.83 32.50 4.00
C TRP A 33 15.84 32.86 2.51
N ALA A 34 14.72 32.66 1.79
CA ALA A 34 14.59 33.05 0.39
C ALA A 34 14.78 34.56 0.19
N ALA A 35 14.20 35.37 1.08
CA ALA A 35 14.33 36.83 1.07
C ALA A 35 15.76 37.31 1.39
N SER A 36 16.56 36.52 2.11
CA SER A 36 17.98 36.84 2.32
C SER A 36 18.84 36.52 1.09
N GLY A 37 18.36 35.71 0.14
CA GLY A 37 19.09 35.29 -1.07
C GLY A 37 19.70 36.44 -1.88
N PRO A 38 18.97 37.52 -2.19
CA PRO A 38 19.49 38.69 -2.91
C PRO A 38 20.68 39.37 -2.21
N LEU A 39 20.70 39.41 -0.87
CA LEU A 39 21.82 40.00 -0.11
C LEU A 39 23.09 39.18 -0.23
N PHE A 40 22.97 37.86 -0.43
CA PHE A 40 24.09 36.92 -0.58
C PHE A 40 24.35 36.52 -2.03
N HIS A 41 23.75 37.24 -3.00
CA HIS A 41 23.88 36.97 -4.44
C HIS A 41 23.57 35.51 -4.82
N PHE A 42 22.68 34.84 -4.05
CA PHE A 42 22.39 33.41 -4.22
C PHE A 42 23.64 32.50 -4.23
N SER A 43 24.64 32.84 -3.41
CA SER A 43 25.92 32.12 -3.34
C SER A 43 25.79 30.63 -3.01
N ASP A 44 26.82 29.86 -3.37
CA ASP A 44 26.91 28.42 -3.08
C ASP A 44 26.80 28.14 -1.58
N THR A 45 27.38 29.00 -0.72
CA THR A 45 27.29 28.86 0.73
C THR A 45 25.85 29.07 1.23
N TRP A 46 25.11 30.00 0.65
CA TRP A 46 23.71 30.26 1.01
C TRP A 46 22.81 29.07 0.68
N GLN A 47 23.04 28.42 -0.47
CA GLN A 47 22.34 27.18 -0.86
C GLN A 47 22.78 25.97 -0.02
N LEU A 48 24.07 25.86 0.27
CA LEU A 48 24.64 24.77 1.06
C LEU A 48 24.00 24.70 2.45
N ILE A 49 23.84 25.86 3.12
CA ILE A 49 23.29 25.91 4.49
C ILE A 49 21.89 25.28 4.55
N ILE A 50 20.98 25.62 3.63
CA ILE A 50 19.62 25.07 3.68
C ILE A 50 19.59 23.59 3.30
N ASN A 51 20.40 23.19 2.31
CA ASN A 51 20.43 21.80 1.84
C ASN A 51 21.00 20.88 2.92
N THR A 52 22.16 21.25 3.47
CA THR A 52 22.81 20.50 4.56
C THR A 52 21.95 20.51 5.83
N GLY A 53 21.40 21.67 6.20
CA GLY A 53 20.55 21.78 7.39
C GLY A 53 19.29 20.93 7.30
N THR A 54 18.56 21.05 6.19
CA THR A 54 17.32 20.29 5.98
C THR A 54 17.59 18.79 5.90
N THR A 55 18.70 18.37 5.30
CA THR A 55 19.10 16.95 5.25
C THR A 55 19.34 16.39 6.64
N ILE A 56 20.10 17.10 7.48
CA ILE A 56 20.33 16.67 8.88
C ILE A 56 19.01 16.59 9.64
N VAL A 57 18.17 17.63 9.55
CA VAL A 57 16.87 17.65 10.22
C VAL A 57 15.99 16.50 9.75
N THR A 58 15.94 16.24 8.43
CA THR A 58 15.14 15.16 7.85
C THR A 58 15.65 13.79 8.32
N PHE A 59 16.97 13.59 8.33
CA PHE A 59 17.56 12.34 8.82
C PHE A 59 17.22 12.09 10.28
N LEU A 60 17.37 13.11 11.14
CA LEU A 60 16.95 13.03 12.55
C LEU A 60 15.44 12.80 12.67
N MET A 61 14.64 13.45 11.83
CA MET A 61 13.18 13.33 11.83
C MET A 61 12.73 11.92 11.50
N VAL A 62 13.38 11.23 10.55
CA VAL A 62 13.09 9.82 10.24
C VAL A 62 13.23 8.95 11.49
N PHE A 63 14.32 9.08 12.25
CA PHE A 63 14.48 8.33 13.51
C PHE A 63 13.45 8.71 14.57
N LEU A 64 13.11 9.99 14.69
CA LEU A 64 12.09 10.45 15.65
C LEU A 64 10.69 9.91 15.31
N ILE A 65 10.34 9.93 14.03
CA ILE A 65 9.09 9.38 13.51
C ILE A 65 9.08 7.88 13.76
N GLN A 66 10.14 7.15 13.38
CA GLN A 66 10.24 5.70 13.58
C GLN A 66 10.12 5.32 15.06
N ASN A 67 10.78 6.04 15.97
CA ASN A 67 10.68 5.78 17.41
C ASN A 67 9.26 6.03 17.94
N THR A 68 8.60 7.09 17.48
CA THR A 68 7.23 7.41 17.90
C THR A 68 6.25 6.38 17.34
N GLN A 69 6.37 6.05 16.05
CA GLN A 69 5.55 5.04 15.37
C GLN A 69 5.72 3.65 16.00
N ASN A 70 6.95 3.23 16.32
CA ASN A 70 7.21 1.95 16.96
C ASN A 70 6.51 1.85 18.32
N ARG A 71 6.58 2.92 19.14
CA ARG A 71 5.91 2.93 20.44
C ARG A 71 4.40 2.97 20.30
N ASP A 72 3.87 3.79 19.41
CA ASP A 72 2.43 3.92 19.21
C ASP A 72 1.84 2.62 18.63
N GLY A 73 2.59 1.90 17.78
CA GLY A 73 2.24 0.56 17.31
C GLY A 73 2.09 -0.45 18.45
N ALA A 74 3.08 -0.53 19.34
CA ALA A 74 3.02 -1.40 20.53
C ALA A 74 1.86 -1.02 21.48
N ALA A 75 1.57 0.27 21.63
CA ALA A 75 0.44 0.72 22.44
C ALA A 75 -0.92 0.36 21.83
N ILE A 76 -1.04 0.37 20.50
CA ILE A 76 -2.25 -0.08 19.79
C ILE A 76 -2.42 -1.59 19.97
N GLN A 77 -1.36 -2.39 19.80
CA GLN A 77 -1.38 -3.83 20.01
C GLN A 77 -1.85 -4.19 21.42
N ALA A 78 -1.25 -3.60 22.46
CA ALA A 78 -1.67 -3.85 23.84
C ALA A 78 -3.14 -3.50 24.13
N LYS A 79 -3.67 -2.45 23.49
CA LYS A 79 -5.10 -2.09 23.61
C LYS A 79 -6.01 -3.10 22.89
N LEU A 80 -5.59 -3.60 21.73
CA LEU A 80 -6.33 -4.63 20.98
C LEU A 80 -6.33 -5.96 21.73
N ASP A 81 -5.19 -6.35 22.30
CA ASP A 81 -5.07 -7.55 23.13
C ASP A 81 -6.02 -7.51 24.33
N GLU A 82 -6.12 -6.36 24.99
CA GLU A 82 -7.08 -6.19 26.10
C GLU A 82 -8.54 -6.32 25.62
N LEU A 83 -8.88 -5.75 24.46
CA LEU A 83 -10.22 -5.87 23.88
C LEU A 83 -10.56 -7.30 23.46
N ILE A 84 -9.59 -8.06 22.93
CA ILE A 84 -9.77 -9.48 22.62
C ILE A 84 -9.99 -10.26 23.91
N ARG A 85 -9.12 -10.05 24.89
CA ARG A 85 -9.17 -10.73 26.20
C ARG A 85 -10.48 -10.49 26.94
N ALA A 86 -11.01 -9.28 26.89
CA ALA A 86 -12.27 -8.92 27.54
C ALA A 86 -13.52 -9.24 26.69
N GLY A 87 -13.33 -9.58 25.41
CA GLY A 87 -14.39 -9.76 24.43
C GLY A 87 -14.81 -11.21 24.23
N ARG A 88 -15.49 -11.44 23.09
CA ARG A 88 -15.85 -12.78 22.59
C ARG A 88 -14.93 -13.26 21.47
N ALA A 89 -13.89 -12.50 21.17
CA ALA A 89 -12.88 -12.88 20.19
C ALA A 89 -11.99 -13.99 20.78
N GLU A 90 -11.41 -14.82 19.92
CA GLU A 90 -10.55 -15.90 20.39
C GLU A 90 -9.21 -15.35 20.89
N ASN A 91 -8.81 -15.73 22.10
CA ASN A 91 -7.56 -15.28 22.71
C ASN A 91 -6.31 -15.73 21.95
N VAL A 92 -6.44 -16.65 21.00
CA VAL A 92 -5.34 -17.08 20.12
C VAL A 92 -4.80 -15.94 19.24
N PHE A 93 -5.55 -14.85 19.07
CA PHE A 93 -5.13 -13.66 18.33
C PHE A 93 -4.29 -12.67 19.15
N ILE A 94 -4.10 -12.90 20.45
CA ILE A 94 -3.28 -12.05 21.31
C ILE A 94 -1.80 -12.31 21.03
N GLY A 95 -1.02 -11.25 20.79
CA GLY A 95 0.43 -11.36 20.56
C GLY A 95 0.85 -11.93 19.20
N ILE A 96 -0.05 -11.93 18.21
CA ILE A 96 0.25 -12.43 16.85
C ILE A 96 1.37 -11.66 16.15
N GLU A 97 1.67 -10.42 16.56
CA GLU A 97 2.75 -9.60 16.03
C GLU A 97 4.16 -10.15 16.31
N HIS A 98 4.27 -11.12 17.22
CA HIS A 98 5.53 -11.79 17.55
C HIS A 98 5.77 -13.05 16.71
N LEU A 99 4.77 -13.49 15.95
CA LEU A 99 4.86 -14.64 15.06
C LEU A 99 5.60 -14.30 13.77
N THR A 100 6.08 -15.32 13.04
CA THR A 100 6.67 -15.10 11.72
C THR A 100 5.60 -14.70 10.70
N GLU A 101 6.02 -14.13 9.58
CA GLU A 101 5.08 -13.71 8.53
C GLU A 101 4.27 -14.89 7.96
N GLU A 102 4.88 -16.08 7.88
CA GLU A 102 4.20 -17.31 7.46
C GLU A 102 3.11 -17.72 8.45
N GLU A 103 3.41 -17.70 9.75
CA GLU A 103 2.46 -18.03 10.81
C GLU A 103 1.31 -17.02 10.86
N VAL A 104 1.59 -15.73 10.77
CA VAL A 104 0.55 -14.68 10.70
C VAL A 104 -0.35 -14.88 9.48
N ASN A 105 0.21 -15.26 8.32
CA ASN A 105 -0.59 -15.53 7.13
C ASN A 105 -1.50 -16.75 7.32
N GLU A 106 -1.07 -17.78 8.04
CA GLU A 106 -1.94 -18.91 8.38
C GLU A 106 -3.16 -18.47 9.20
N PHE A 107 -2.97 -17.59 10.20
CA PHE A 107 -4.08 -17.00 10.95
C PHE A 107 -5.01 -16.17 10.05
N ARG A 108 -4.46 -15.39 9.11
CA ARG A 108 -5.26 -14.61 8.15
C ARG A 108 -6.11 -15.52 7.26
N GLU A 109 -5.54 -16.61 6.76
CA GLU A 109 -6.29 -17.58 5.96
C GLU A 109 -7.42 -18.27 6.74
N ARG A 110 -7.17 -18.64 8.00
CA ARG A 110 -8.19 -19.22 8.88
C ARG A 110 -9.35 -18.24 9.10
N CYS A 111 -9.05 -16.97 9.37
CA CYS A 111 -10.04 -15.90 9.46
C CYS A 111 -10.85 -15.73 8.17
N GLU A 112 -10.18 -15.72 7.01
CA GLU A 112 -10.86 -15.58 5.72
C GLU A 112 -11.79 -16.77 5.45
N LYS A 113 -11.34 -18.00 5.73
CA LYS A 113 -12.16 -19.21 5.62
C LYS A 113 -13.40 -19.15 6.52
N ALA A 114 -13.22 -18.80 7.80
CA ALA A 114 -14.34 -18.64 8.73
C ALA A 114 -15.34 -17.55 8.27
N ALA A 115 -14.85 -16.42 7.75
CA ALA A 115 -15.72 -15.34 7.24
C ALA A 115 -16.51 -15.74 5.98
N ILE A 116 -15.95 -16.64 5.15
CA ILE A 116 -16.64 -17.24 4.00
C ILE A 116 -17.73 -18.21 4.48
N GLU A 117 -17.40 -19.09 5.42
CA GLU A 117 -18.31 -20.11 5.97
C GLU A 117 -19.52 -19.49 6.68
N HIS A 118 -19.30 -18.40 7.43
CA HIS A 118 -20.39 -17.65 8.07
C HIS A 118 -21.17 -16.73 7.11
N GLY A 119 -20.91 -16.78 5.81
CA GLY A 119 -21.64 -16.01 4.79
C GLY A 119 -21.41 -14.49 4.83
N LEU A 120 -20.57 -13.99 5.75
CA LEU A 120 -20.26 -12.56 5.90
C LEU A 120 -19.58 -11.98 4.64
N ARG A 121 -18.87 -12.79 3.87
CA ARG A 121 -18.25 -12.35 2.60
C ARG A 121 -19.29 -11.94 1.55
N LYS A 122 -20.50 -12.49 1.58
CA LYS A 122 -21.52 -12.22 0.56
C LYS A 122 -22.21 -10.86 0.77
N SER A 123 -22.25 -10.29 1.98
CA SER A 123 -22.86 -8.97 2.21
C SER A 123 -21.88 -7.81 2.04
N ILE A 124 -20.58 -8.00 2.34
CA ILE A 124 -19.57 -6.93 2.23
C ILE A 124 -18.98 -6.81 0.81
N TYR A 125 -18.85 -7.92 0.07
CA TYR A 125 -18.36 -7.92 -1.32
C TYR A 125 -19.45 -8.17 -2.37
N GLY A 126 -20.63 -8.64 -1.98
CA GLY A 126 -21.70 -9.01 -2.92
C GLY A 126 -22.35 -7.84 -3.65
N ASP A 127 -22.19 -6.61 -3.18
CA ASP A 127 -22.69 -5.42 -3.87
C ASP A 127 -21.70 -4.87 -4.93
N ARG A 128 -20.46 -5.38 -4.96
CA ARG A 128 -19.42 -4.99 -5.95
C ARG A 128 -18.94 -6.14 -6.84
N ALA A 129 -19.38 -7.38 -6.59
CA ALA A 129 -19.02 -8.54 -7.38
C ALA A 129 -20.26 -9.15 -8.06
N GLU A 130 -20.78 -8.45 -9.06
CA GLU A 130 -21.58 -9.08 -10.11
C GLU A 130 -20.74 -10.20 -10.75
N PRO A 131 -21.23 -11.45 -10.81
CA PRO A 131 -20.46 -12.58 -11.31
C PRO A 131 -20.42 -12.51 -12.83
N SER A 132 -19.25 -12.24 -13.40
CA SER A 132 -19.05 -12.39 -14.85
C SER A 132 -19.00 -13.88 -15.23
N GLY A 133 -20.17 -14.54 -15.20
CA GLY A 133 -20.46 -15.79 -15.91
C GLY A 133 -20.27 -15.65 -17.43
N LYS A 134 -20.07 -14.43 -17.93
CA LYS A 134 -19.73 -14.14 -19.33
C LYS A 134 -18.35 -14.64 -19.73
N VAL A 135 -17.40 -14.84 -18.80
CA VAL A 135 -16.03 -15.27 -19.18
C VAL A 135 -16.01 -16.71 -19.70
N ILE A 136 -16.85 -17.60 -19.17
CA ILE A 136 -16.94 -18.99 -19.64
C ILE A 136 -17.70 -19.05 -20.98
N GLU A 137 -18.78 -18.29 -21.11
CA GLU A 137 -19.57 -18.23 -22.35
C GLU A 137 -18.76 -17.63 -23.51
N VAL A 138 -18.03 -16.54 -23.28
CA VAL A 138 -17.17 -15.90 -24.30
C VAL A 138 -16.04 -16.83 -24.75
N LYS A 139 -15.43 -17.61 -23.82
CA LYS A 139 -14.42 -18.62 -24.18
C LYS A 139 -15.02 -19.75 -25.03
N GLN A 140 -16.23 -20.22 -24.73
CA GLN A 140 -16.88 -21.27 -25.52
C GLN A 140 -17.30 -20.78 -26.91
N VAL A 141 -17.84 -19.56 -27.01
CA VAL A 141 -18.22 -18.94 -28.29
C VAL A 141 -16.99 -18.69 -29.15
N ALA A 142 -15.89 -18.16 -28.58
CA ALA A 142 -14.63 -17.95 -29.31
C ALA A 142 -14.06 -19.27 -29.86
N LYS A 143 -14.10 -20.35 -29.08
CA LYS A 143 -13.62 -21.69 -29.50
C LYS A 143 -14.47 -22.27 -30.63
N ARG A 144 -15.80 -22.09 -30.58
CA ARG A 144 -16.72 -22.51 -31.66
C ARG A 144 -16.51 -21.71 -32.95
N THR A 145 -16.30 -20.40 -32.85
CA THR A 145 -16.04 -19.53 -34.02
C THR A 145 -14.70 -19.85 -34.68
N ALA A 146 -13.66 -20.12 -33.88
CA ALA A 146 -12.34 -20.52 -34.39
C ALA A 146 -12.41 -21.87 -35.12
N ALA A 147 -13.09 -22.88 -34.56
CA ALA A 147 -13.25 -24.19 -35.19
C ALA A 147 -13.98 -24.11 -36.55
N ARG A 148 -15.00 -23.25 -36.66
CA ARG A 148 -15.76 -23.04 -37.91
C ARG A 148 -14.91 -22.38 -39.01
N LYS A 149 -13.99 -21.49 -38.65
CA LYS A 149 -13.12 -20.79 -39.62
C LYS A 149 -12.04 -21.70 -40.22
N VAL A 150 -11.53 -22.65 -39.43
CA VAL A 150 -10.54 -23.66 -39.91
C VAL A 150 -11.18 -24.64 -40.90
N ALA A 151 -12.43 -25.06 -40.66
CA ALA A 151 -13.15 -25.95 -41.58
C ALA A 151 -13.49 -25.30 -42.94
N ALA A 152 -13.71 -23.98 -42.97
CA ALA A 152 -14.07 -23.24 -44.19
C ALA A 152 -12.87 -22.90 -45.10
N GLY A 153 -11.63 -23.02 -44.62
CA GLY A 153 -10.41 -22.64 -45.37
C GLY A 153 -9.86 -23.69 -46.34
N LYS A 154 -10.39 -24.91 -46.35
CA LYS A 154 -9.90 -26.02 -47.19
C LYS A 154 -10.71 -26.13 -48.49
N LYS A 155 -10.53 -25.18 -49.43
CA LYS A 155 -11.00 -25.33 -50.82
C LYS A 155 -9.98 -26.17 -51.61
N PRO A 156 -10.37 -27.22 -52.35
CA PRO A 156 -9.44 -28.01 -53.13
C PRO A 156 -8.95 -27.21 -54.35
N ALA A 157 -7.64 -27.16 -54.55
CA ALA A 157 -7.01 -26.57 -55.74
C ALA A 157 -7.42 -27.37 -56.99
N ARG A 158 -8.14 -26.71 -57.92
CA ARG A 158 -8.59 -27.30 -59.19
C ARG A 158 -7.39 -27.40 -60.15
N LYS A 159 -6.93 -28.63 -60.43
CA LYS A 159 -5.96 -28.92 -61.52
C LYS A 159 -6.57 -28.53 -62.86
N GLY A 160 -5.87 -27.71 -63.64
CA GLY A 160 -6.22 -27.36 -65.01
C GLY A 160 -6.06 -28.54 -65.98
N GLN A 161 -7.01 -28.68 -66.88
CA GLN A 161 -7.01 -29.64 -68.00
C GLN A 161 -6.84 -28.84 -69.31
N PRO A 162 -6.04 -29.31 -70.29
CA PRO A 162 -5.71 -28.53 -71.48
C PRO A 162 -6.89 -28.44 -72.46
N GLU A 163 -7.03 -27.25 -73.04
CA GLU A 163 -8.04 -26.83 -73.99
C GLU A 163 -7.80 -27.48 -75.37
N LYS A 164 -8.81 -28.18 -75.91
CA LYS A 164 -8.89 -28.58 -77.32
C LYS A 164 -10.10 -27.91 -77.97
N LEU A 165 -9.84 -26.97 -78.87
CA LEU A 165 -10.64 -26.57 -80.05
C LEU A 165 -9.79 -25.47 -80.73
N LYS A 166 -9.43 -25.48 -82.01
CA LYS A 166 -10.07 -25.95 -83.22
C LYS A 166 -9.02 -26.01 -84.33
#